data_AF-A0A954IS05-F1
#
_entry.id   AF-A0A954IS05-F1
#
_cell.length_a   1.000
_cell.length_b   1.000
_cell.length_c   1.000
_cell.angle_alpha   90.00
_cell.angle_beta   90.00
_cell.angle_gamma   90.00
#
_symmetry.space_group_name_H-M   'P 1'
#
loop_
_entity.id
_entity.type
_entity.pdbx_description
1 polymer ?
#
loop_
_entity_poly.entity_id
_entity_poly.type
_entity_poly.pdbx_seq_one_letter_code
_entity_poly.pdbx_strand_id
1 'polypeptide(L)'
;MEHSNIEIRHGRFLDLDGPPQKLDDLTIAPAKIELYGSMFDLTHHLEDHLKQRSVSAEVRALIRPRQNAIWIRARAQRLFHIPSSVAEDRIEKSFFQAEFLAIFPEEGQYIGVPFECSDYYGRTGLTFSSEDSPPESLQDKIADAFWELLLSDPNDIEDYRDTMFHLGAGVEIEFGVEDGEPFFEERF
;
A
#
# COMPACT_ATOMS: atom_id res chain seq x y z
N MET A 1 -29.69 2.64 8.55
CA MET A 1 -28.32 2.38 9.02
C MET A 1 -27.97 3.56 9.89
N GLU A 2 -27.84 3.35 11.19
CA GLU A 2 -27.28 4.39 12.07
C GLU A 2 -25.91 4.76 11.51
N HIS A 3 -25.66 6.05 11.32
CA HIS A 3 -24.33 6.56 11.00
C HIS A 3 -23.48 6.32 12.25
N SER A 4 -22.86 5.14 12.36
CA SER A 4 -21.83 4.91 13.36
C SER A 4 -20.73 5.93 13.08
N ASN A 5 -20.60 6.92 13.96
CA ASN A 5 -19.58 7.94 13.83
C ASN A 5 -18.22 7.24 13.99
N ILE A 6 -17.35 7.34 12.99
CA ILE A 6 -16.00 6.77 13.06
C ILE A 6 -15.11 7.81 13.73
N GLU A 7 -14.50 7.46 14.87
CA GLU A 7 -13.49 8.30 15.52
C GLU A 7 -12.15 8.12 14.80
N ILE A 8 -11.65 9.18 14.17
CA ILE A 8 -10.34 9.16 13.49
C ILE A 8 -9.25 9.48 14.49
N ARG A 9 -8.25 8.60 14.62
CA ARG A 9 -7.08 8.74 15.50
C ARG A 9 -5.79 8.74 14.68
N HIS A 10 -4.71 9.30 15.23
CA HIS A 10 -3.36 9.23 14.63
C HIS A 10 -3.26 9.82 13.21
N GLY A 11 -4.11 10.77 12.86
CA GLY A 11 -4.10 11.45 11.57
C GLY A 11 -5.43 12.13 11.27
N ARG A 12 -5.67 12.45 10.00
CA ARG A 12 -6.94 13.00 9.52
C ARG A 12 -7.45 12.20 8.33
N PHE A 13 -8.76 12.07 8.27
CA PHE A 13 -9.50 11.56 7.13
C PHE A 13 -10.10 12.75 6.38
N LEU A 14 -9.93 12.78 5.07
CA LEU A 14 -10.45 13.84 4.21
C LEU A 14 -11.61 13.33 3.34
N ASP A 15 -11.41 12.22 2.64
CA ASP A 15 -12.40 11.65 1.72
C ASP A 15 -12.13 10.16 1.44
N LEU A 16 -13.12 9.46 0.89
CA LEU A 16 -12.94 8.10 0.35
C LEU A 16 -12.55 8.16 -1.13
N ASP A 17 -11.63 7.28 -1.54
CA ASP A 17 -11.10 7.25 -2.92
C ASP A 17 -11.40 5.93 -3.65
N GLY A 18 -12.30 5.10 -3.10
CA GLY A 18 -12.65 3.81 -3.68
C GLY A 18 -13.43 2.88 -2.72
N PRO A 19 -13.77 1.66 -3.17
CA PRO A 19 -14.46 0.68 -2.35
C PRO A 19 -13.57 0.16 -1.21
N PRO A 20 -14.09 0.07 0.03
CA PRO A 20 -13.39 -0.57 1.12
C PRO A 20 -13.39 -2.10 0.99
N GLN A 21 -12.34 -2.72 1.51
CA GLN A 21 -12.19 -4.16 1.62
C GLN A 21 -12.17 -4.59 3.07
N LYS A 22 -12.75 -5.76 3.37
CA LYS A 22 -12.89 -6.24 4.74
C LYS A 22 -12.16 -7.57 4.92
N LEU A 23 -11.41 -7.66 6.01
CA LEU A 23 -10.79 -8.88 6.51
C LEU A 23 -11.10 -8.99 8.01
N ASP A 24 -11.84 -10.03 8.40
CA ASP A 24 -12.34 -10.23 9.76
C ASP A 24 -13.08 -9.01 10.34
N ASP A 25 -12.54 -8.39 11.39
CA ASP A 25 -13.09 -7.19 12.06
C ASP A 25 -12.52 -5.87 11.51
N LEU A 26 -11.56 -5.94 10.60
CA LEU A 26 -10.84 -4.80 10.05
C LEU A 26 -11.30 -4.51 8.62
N THR A 27 -11.61 -3.25 8.35
CA THR A 27 -11.95 -2.74 7.02
C THR A 27 -10.88 -1.76 6.58
N ILE A 28 -10.30 -1.97 5.40
CA ILE A 28 -9.32 -1.06 4.79
C ILE A 28 -10.02 -0.33 3.66
N ALA A 29 -10.05 1.00 3.74
CA ALA A 29 -10.63 1.84 2.72
C ALA A 29 -9.54 2.68 2.04
N PRO A 30 -9.46 2.73 0.70
CA PRO A 30 -8.66 3.74 0.02
C PRO A 30 -9.26 5.11 0.35
N ALA A 31 -8.42 6.05 0.79
CA ALA A 31 -8.88 7.30 1.35
C ALA A 31 -7.85 8.40 1.15
N LYS A 32 -8.32 9.64 1.04
CA LYS A 32 -7.46 10.82 1.18
C LYS A 32 -7.26 11.09 2.66
N ILE A 33 -6.00 11.18 3.09
CA ILE A 33 -5.64 11.33 4.50
C ILE A 33 -4.62 12.44 4.73
N GLU A 34 -4.40 12.78 6.00
CA GLU A 34 -3.19 13.51 6.41
C GLU A 34 -2.55 12.75 7.57
N LEU A 35 -1.27 12.38 7.43
CA LEU A 35 -0.46 11.86 8.52
C LEU A 35 0.18 13.00 9.30
N TYR A 36 0.27 12.85 10.63
CA TYR A 36 0.90 13.82 11.51
C TYR A 36 2.40 13.58 11.61
N GLY A 37 3.20 14.56 11.20
CA GLY A 37 4.65 14.54 11.31
C GLY A 37 5.35 15.26 10.17
N SER A 38 6.67 15.26 10.23
CA SER A 38 7.56 15.87 9.21
C SER A 38 8.64 14.93 8.69
N MET A 39 8.87 13.81 9.37
CA MET A 39 9.72 12.71 8.95
C MET A 39 8.92 11.43 9.13
N PHE A 40 8.90 10.61 8.09
CA PHE A 40 8.12 9.40 8.04
C PHE A 40 9.03 8.23 7.70
N ASP A 41 8.95 7.18 8.50
CA ASP A 41 9.69 5.95 8.28
C ASP A 41 8.83 4.95 7.51
N LEU A 42 9.38 4.43 6.42
CA LEU A 42 8.78 3.30 5.73
C LEU A 42 9.08 2.02 6.52
N THR A 43 8.05 1.42 7.09
CA THR A 43 8.13 0.28 8.01
C THR A 43 7.27 -0.90 7.52
N HIS A 44 7.11 -1.96 8.33
CA HIS A 44 6.20 -3.09 8.06
C HIS A 44 6.30 -3.63 6.63
N HIS A 45 7.52 -3.85 6.15
CA HIS A 45 7.77 -4.20 4.76
C HIS A 45 7.16 -5.55 4.39
N LEU A 46 6.60 -5.63 3.18
CA LEU A 46 6.09 -6.89 2.63
C LEU A 46 7.12 -8.01 2.68
N GLU A 47 8.38 -7.72 2.36
CA GLU A 47 9.47 -8.70 2.40
C GLU A 47 9.65 -9.34 3.78
N ASP A 48 9.43 -8.58 4.84
CA ASP A 48 9.57 -9.07 6.21
C ASP A 48 8.32 -9.86 6.63
N HIS A 49 7.12 -9.42 6.22
CA HIS A 49 5.88 -10.19 6.38
C HIS A 49 5.95 -11.56 5.68
N LEU A 50 6.49 -11.64 4.46
CA LEU A 50 6.65 -12.89 3.70
C LEU A 50 7.68 -13.86 4.28
N LYS A 51 8.64 -13.38 5.10
CA LYS A 51 9.59 -14.25 5.81
C LYS A 51 8.95 -14.95 7.00
N GLN A 52 7.96 -14.31 7.61
CA GLN A 52 7.28 -14.82 8.81
C GLN A 52 6.16 -15.81 8.46
N ARG A 53 5.72 -15.86 7.19
CA ARG A 53 4.59 -16.69 6.74
C ARG A 53 4.97 -17.74 5.71
N SER A 54 4.23 -18.85 5.73
CA SER A 54 4.30 -19.87 4.69
C SER A 54 3.47 -19.41 3.49
N VAL A 55 4.12 -18.76 2.53
CA VAL A 55 3.52 -18.40 1.23
C VAL A 55 3.90 -19.41 0.15
N SER A 56 2.99 -19.61 -0.81
CA SER A 56 3.17 -20.56 -1.91
C SER A 56 4.30 -20.14 -2.84
N ALA A 57 4.81 -21.07 -3.66
CA ALA A 57 5.90 -20.79 -4.59
C ALA A 57 5.48 -19.77 -5.67
N GLU A 58 4.21 -19.82 -6.08
CA GLU A 58 3.60 -18.93 -7.07
C GLU A 58 3.61 -17.47 -6.56
N VAL A 59 3.17 -17.24 -5.32
CA VAL A 59 3.25 -15.91 -4.67
C VAL A 59 4.68 -15.40 -4.60
N ARG A 60 5.64 -16.27 -4.24
CA ARG A 60 7.06 -15.87 -4.15
C ARG A 60 7.66 -15.51 -5.51
N ALA A 61 7.17 -16.10 -6.61
CA ALA A 61 7.67 -15.82 -7.95
C ALA A 61 7.27 -14.43 -8.45
N LEU A 62 6.06 -13.98 -8.08
CA LEU A 62 5.52 -12.66 -8.40
C LEU A 62 6.17 -11.54 -7.58
N ILE A 63 6.52 -11.82 -6.33
CA ILE A 63 7.04 -10.82 -5.39
C ILE A 63 8.57 -10.90 -5.36
N ARG A 64 9.20 -10.34 -6.40
CA ARG A 64 10.65 -10.29 -6.52
C ARG A 64 11.24 -9.17 -5.64
N PRO A 65 12.37 -9.39 -4.97
CA PRO A 65 13.03 -8.35 -4.18
C PRO A 65 13.29 -7.10 -5.03
N ARG A 66 12.99 -5.92 -4.50
CA ARG A 66 13.11 -4.60 -5.18
C ARG A 66 12.24 -4.40 -6.43
N GLN A 67 11.31 -5.31 -6.71
CA GLN A 67 10.31 -5.16 -7.78
C GLN A 67 8.90 -5.38 -7.25
N ASN A 68 8.74 -5.59 -5.93
CA ASN A 68 7.44 -5.88 -5.33
C ASN A 68 6.47 -4.71 -5.45
N ALA A 69 6.96 -3.47 -5.53
CA ALA A 69 6.12 -2.28 -5.70
C ALA A 69 5.28 -2.32 -6.99
N ILE A 70 5.81 -2.91 -8.06
CA ILE A 70 5.13 -3.03 -9.36
C ILE A 70 3.91 -3.96 -9.22
N TRP A 71 4.12 -5.13 -8.61
CA TRP A 71 3.04 -6.07 -8.31
C TRP A 71 2.03 -5.48 -7.32
N ILE A 72 2.51 -4.83 -6.24
CA ILE A 72 1.66 -4.20 -5.23
C ILE A 72 0.77 -3.15 -5.86
N ARG A 73 1.31 -2.30 -6.75
CA ARG A 73 0.52 -1.31 -7.47
C ARG A 73 -0.62 -1.97 -8.22
N ALA A 74 -0.34 -2.96 -9.07
CA ALA A 74 -1.38 -3.64 -9.84
C ALA A 74 -2.45 -4.26 -8.93
N ARG A 75 -2.02 -4.91 -7.85
CA ARG A 75 -2.94 -5.55 -6.91
C ARG A 75 -3.77 -4.55 -6.13
N ALA A 76 -3.18 -3.45 -5.67
CA ALA A 76 -3.89 -2.39 -4.96
C ALA A 76 -4.91 -1.69 -5.88
N GLN A 77 -4.53 -1.38 -7.12
CA GLN A 77 -5.45 -0.83 -8.12
C GLN A 77 -6.61 -1.76 -8.40
N ARG A 78 -6.33 -3.06 -8.58
CA ARG A 78 -7.35 -4.06 -8.84
C ARG A 78 -8.30 -4.26 -7.66
N LEU A 79 -7.77 -4.31 -6.44
CA LEU A 79 -8.53 -4.62 -5.22
C LEU A 79 -9.30 -3.42 -4.68
N PHE A 80 -8.71 -2.22 -4.73
CA PHE A 80 -9.28 -1.00 -4.14
C PHE A 80 -9.77 0.01 -5.18
N HIS A 81 -9.67 -0.30 -6.47
CA HIS A 81 -10.04 0.58 -7.59
C HIS A 81 -9.35 1.96 -7.52
N ILE A 82 -8.12 2.00 -7.00
CA ILE A 82 -7.33 3.23 -6.88
C ILE A 82 -6.85 3.62 -8.29
N PRO A 83 -6.94 4.90 -8.67
CA PRO A 83 -6.41 5.36 -9.96
C PRO A 83 -4.88 5.23 -10.03
N SER A 84 -4.34 5.14 -11.25
CA SER A 84 -2.89 5.34 -11.44
C SER A 84 -2.51 6.77 -11.08
N SER A 85 -1.56 6.92 -10.16
CA SER A 85 -0.90 8.21 -9.91
C SER A 85 -0.25 8.71 -11.19
N VAL A 86 -0.38 10.00 -11.49
CA VAL A 86 0.37 10.61 -12.59
C VAL A 86 1.84 10.70 -12.23
N ALA A 87 2.71 10.72 -13.24
CA ALA A 87 4.15 10.63 -13.02
C ALA A 87 4.72 11.75 -12.13
N GLU A 88 4.12 12.93 -12.20
CA GLU A 88 4.53 14.15 -11.50
C GLU A 88 4.25 14.11 -9.99
N ASP A 89 3.27 13.30 -9.58
CA ASP A 89 2.84 13.20 -8.18
C ASP A 89 3.60 12.10 -7.42
N ARG A 90 4.41 11.28 -8.11
CA ARG A 90 5.17 10.21 -7.47
C ARG A 90 6.38 10.76 -6.72
N ILE A 91 6.57 10.24 -5.50
CA ILE A 91 7.80 10.46 -4.74
C ILE A 91 9.00 9.95 -5.55
N GLU A 92 10.10 10.69 -5.54
CA GLU A 92 11.33 10.30 -6.21
C GLU A 92 11.74 8.86 -5.81
N LYS A 93 11.98 7.99 -6.80
CA LYS A 93 12.36 6.57 -6.62
C LYS A 93 11.25 5.66 -6.06
N SER A 94 10.00 6.10 -6.13
CA SER A 94 8.83 5.26 -5.89
C SER A 94 8.14 4.89 -7.22
N PHE A 95 7.61 3.68 -7.29
CA PHE A 95 6.72 3.21 -8.35
C PHE A 95 5.25 3.39 -7.97
N PHE A 96 4.98 3.43 -6.65
CA PHE A 96 3.65 3.38 -6.07
C PHE A 96 3.57 4.17 -4.76
N GLN A 97 2.45 4.87 -4.60
CA GLN A 97 2.02 5.47 -3.34
C GLN A 97 0.50 5.46 -3.33
N ALA A 98 -0.09 5.01 -2.22
CA ALA A 98 -1.52 5.06 -1.99
C ALA A 98 -1.85 5.24 -0.51
N GLU A 99 -2.92 5.96 -0.26
CA GLU A 99 -3.39 6.34 1.07
C GLU A 99 -4.63 5.51 1.46
N PHE A 100 -4.68 5.14 2.74
CA PHE A 100 -5.70 4.25 3.27
C PHE A 100 -6.15 4.65 4.67
N LEU A 101 -7.36 4.21 5.01
CA LEU A 101 -7.93 4.27 6.35
C LEU A 101 -8.25 2.84 6.81
N ALA A 102 -7.61 2.39 7.90
CA ALA A 102 -7.98 1.16 8.58
C ALA A 102 -9.10 1.45 9.58
N ILE A 103 -10.21 0.70 9.52
CA ILE A 103 -11.40 0.89 10.33
C ILE A 103 -11.69 -0.40 11.09
N PHE A 104 -11.85 -0.33 12.40
CA PHE A 104 -12.13 -1.50 13.24
C PHE A 104 -12.96 -1.10 14.47
N PRO A 105 -13.73 -2.05 15.06
CA PRO A 105 -14.49 -1.79 16.28
C PRO A 105 -13.58 -1.78 17.53
N GLU A 106 -13.81 -0.83 18.42
CA GLU A 106 -13.16 -0.72 19.74
C GLU A 106 -14.21 -0.24 20.76
N GLU A 107 -14.43 -0.99 21.85
CA GLU A 107 -15.33 -0.61 22.95
C GLU A 107 -16.74 -0.10 22.54
N GLY A 108 -17.30 -0.62 21.44
CA GLY A 108 -18.64 -0.25 20.95
C GLY A 108 -18.68 0.98 20.04
N GLN A 109 -17.53 1.52 19.66
CA GLN A 109 -17.35 2.54 18.63
C GLN A 109 -16.46 2.03 17.50
N TYR A 110 -16.47 2.72 16.34
CA TYR A 110 -15.53 2.43 15.26
C TYR A 110 -14.40 3.43 15.29
N ILE A 111 -13.17 2.94 15.19
CA ILE A 111 -11.95 3.73 15.13
C ILE A 111 -11.39 3.65 13.72
N GLY A 112 -10.94 4.80 13.20
CA GLY A 112 -10.22 4.93 11.94
C GLY A 112 -8.77 5.33 12.17
N VAL A 113 -7.82 4.60 11.59
CA VAL A 113 -6.39 4.89 11.65
C VAL A 113 -5.84 5.07 10.23
N PRO A 114 -5.43 6.29 9.87
CA PRO A 114 -4.82 6.56 8.57
C PRO A 114 -3.43 5.92 8.44
N PHE A 115 -3.11 5.45 7.24
CA PHE A 115 -1.78 4.96 6.87
C PHE A 115 -1.55 5.06 5.37
N GLU A 116 -0.29 5.08 4.95
CA GLU A 116 0.11 5.07 3.55
C GLU A 116 0.84 3.76 3.22
N CYS A 117 0.62 3.23 2.02
CA CYS A 117 1.48 2.23 1.41
C CYS A 117 2.29 2.88 0.29
N SER A 118 3.61 2.79 0.36
CA SER A 118 4.51 3.31 -0.65
C SER A 118 5.76 2.45 -0.76
N ASP A 119 6.67 2.81 -1.67
CA ASP A 119 7.94 2.13 -1.83
C ASP A 119 9.12 3.09 -1.96
N TYR A 120 10.31 2.57 -1.65
CA TYR A 120 11.57 3.23 -1.95
C TYR A 120 12.50 2.23 -2.62
N TYR A 121 12.89 2.51 -3.87
CA TYR A 121 13.64 1.57 -4.72
C TYR A 121 12.95 0.20 -4.84
N GLY A 122 11.63 0.20 -4.98
CA GLY A 122 10.83 -1.01 -5.18
C GLY A 122 10.73 -1.90 -3.95
N ARG A 123 11.15 -1.41 -2.77
CA ARG A 123 10.91 -2.05 -1.48
C ARG A 123 9.68 -1.39 -0.84
N THR A 124 8.55 -2.09 -0.90
CA THR A 124 7.26 -1.61 -0.38
C THR A 124 7.19 -1.74 1.14
N GLY A 125 6.57 -0.77 1.79
CA GLY A 125 6.21 -0.80 3.20
C GLY A 125 5.02 0.10 3.52
N LEU A 126 4.73 0.23 4.81
CA LEU A 126 3.69 1.10 5.33
C LEU A 126 4.28 2.25 6.13
N THR A 127 3.60 3.38 6.06
CA THR A 127 3.92 4.60 6.77
C THR A 127 2.74 5.01 7.63
N PHE A 128 3.01 5.33 8.89
CA PHE A 128 2.04 5.86 9.86
C PHE A 128 2.51 7.25 10.33
N SER A 129 1.63 7.98 11.02
CA SER A 129 2.00 9.23 11.69
C SER A 129 3.19 9.03 12.64
N SER A 130 4.11 10.00 12.67
CA SER A 130 5.31 9.94 13.51
C SER A 130 5.21 10.78 14.78
N GLU A 131 4.45 11.88 14.78
CA GLU A 131 4.25 12.72 15.98
C GLU A 131 3.14 12.19 16.91
N ASP A 132 2.18 11.44 16.38
CA ASP A 132 1.10 10.74 17.10
C ASP A 132 0.97 9.33 16.52
N SER A 133 2.02 8.53 16.70
CA SER A 133 2.08 7.20 16.11
C SER A 133 1.12 6.24 16.82
N PRO A 134 0.36 5.41 16.08
CA PRO A 134 -0.40 4.31 16.68
C PRO A 134 0.53 3.38 17.47
N PRO A 135 0.05 2.69 18.52
CA PRO A 135 0.84 1.66 19.18
C PRO A 135 1.35 0.60 18.20
N GLU A 136 2.57 0.09 18.37
CA GLU A 136 3.21 -0.88 17.46
C GLU A 136 2.30 -2.10 17.19
N SER A 137 1.65 -2.64 18.22
CA SER A 137 0.71 -3.77 18.07
C SER A 137 -0.50 -3.46 17.17
N LEU A 138 -0.92 -2.19 17.10
CA LEU A 138 -1.98 -1.75 16.21
C LEU A 138 -1.45 -1.58 14.78
N GLN A 139 -0.23 -1.07 14.62
CA GLN A 139 0.44 -1.01 13.31
C GLN A 139 0.62 -2.42 12.74
N ASP A 140 1.10 -3.38 13.54
CA ASP A 140 1.23 -4.79 13.17
C ASP A 140 -0.11 -5.38 12.73
N LYS A 141 -1.19 -5.15 13.49
CA LYS A 141 -2.54 -5.63 13.13
C LYS A 141 -2.99 -5.09 11.78
N ILE A 142 -2.79 -3.79 11.53
CA ILE A 142 -3.16 -3.13 10.26
C ILE A 142 -2.30 -3.68 9.12
N ALA A 143 -1.00 -3.80 9.33
CA ALA A 143 -0.05 -4.30 8.33
C ALA A 143 -0.36 -5.73 7.91
N ASP A 144 -0.60 -6.62 8.89
CA ASP A 144 -0.96 -8.00 8.62
C ASP A 144 -2.24 -8.11 7.81
N ALA A 145 -3.29 -7.37 8.19
CA ALA A 145 -4.54 -7.38 7.44
C ALA A 145 -4.40 -6.82 6.02
N PHE A 146 -3.61 -5.76 5.84
CA PHE A 146 -3.37 -5.15 4.54
C PHE A 146 -2.61 -6.10 3.60
N TRP A 147 -1.53 -6.72 4.09
CA TRP A 147 -0.76 -7.66 3.29
C TRP A 147 -1.55 -8.93 2.98
N GLU A 148 -2.31 -9.47 3.93
CA GLU A 148 -3.20 -10.61 3.69
C GLU A 148 -4.24 -10.33 2.61
N LEU A 149 -4.86 -9.13 2.62
CA LEU A 149 -5.82 -8.73 1.60
C LEU A 149 -5.19 -8.73 0.21
N LEU A 150 -4.01 -8.13 0.06
CA LEU A 150 -3.30 -8.10 -1.22
C LEU A 150 -2.87 -9.51 -1.67
N LEU A 151 -2.44 -10.37 -0.75
CA LEU A 151 -1.96 -11.73 -1.03
C LEU A 151 -3.08 -12.76 -1.26
N SER A 152 -4.34 -12.42 -0.98
CA SER A 152 -5.48 -13.35 -1.04
C SER A 152 -5.74 -13.95 -2.43
N ASP A 153 -5.54 -13.18 -3.49
CA ASP A 153 -5.62 -13.63 -4.89
C ASP A 153 -4.49 -12.96 -5.69
N PRO A 154 -3.27 -13.54 -5.67
CA PRO A 154 -2.08 -12.84 -6.12
C PRO A 154 -1.99 -12.66 -7.64
N ASN A 155 -2.79 -13.41 -8.40
CA ASN A 155 -2.83 -13.36 -9.86
C ASN A 155 -3.97 -12.46 -10.39
N ASP A 156 -4.90 -12.03 -9.54
CA ASP A 156 -5.94 -11.06 -9.90
C ASP A 156 -5.33 -9.65 -9.92
N ILE A 157 -4.65 -9.36 -11.02
CA ILE A 157 -4.02 -8.08 -11.35
C ILE A 157 -4.30 -7.72 -12.81
N GLU A 158 -4.30 -6.43 -13.14
CA GLU A 158 -4.44 -5.95 -14.50
C GLU A 158 -3.08 -5.52 -15.07
N ASP A 159 -2.89 -5.76 -16.37
CA ASP A 159 -1.73 -5.30 -17.10
C ASP A 159 -1.70 -3.77 -17.16
N TYR A 160 -0.52 -3.21 -16.96
CA TYR A 160 -0.28 -1.77 -17.08
C TYR A 160 1.16 -1.50 -17.49
N ARG A 161 1.40 -0.29 -18.00
CA ARG A 161 2.73 0.17 -18.41
C ARG A 161 2.90 1.64 -18.02
N ASP A 162 4.04 1.96 -17.43
CA ASP A 162 4.37 3.30 -16.94
C ASP A 162 5.88 3.55 -17.06
N THR A 163 6.29 4.80 -16.95
CA THR A 163 7.71 5.18 -16.95
C THR A 163 8.06 6.05 -15.75
N MET A 164 9.30 6.01 -15.29
CA MET A 164 9.84 6.97 -14.32
C MET A 164 11.24 7.42 -14.74
N PHE A 165 11.59 8.68 -14.48
CA PHE A 165 12.95 9.15 -14.70
C PHE A 165 13.78 9.01 -13.42
N HIS A 166 14.82 8.18 -13.45
CA HIS A 166 15.73 8.04 -12.32
C HIS A 166 16.82 9.12 -12.39
N LEU A 167 16.56 10.28 -11.77
CA LEU A 167 17.46 11.45 -11.77
C LEU A 167 18.92 11.12 -11.43
N GLY A 168 19.15 10.30 -10.39
CA GLY A 168 20.51 9.97 -9.94
C GLY A 168 21.32 9.08 -10.90
N ALA A 169 20.66 8.43 -11.87
CA ALA A 169 21.28 7.53 -12.85
C ALA A 169 21.18 8.08 -14.27
N GLY A 170 20.31 9.07 -14.50
CA GLY A 170 20.11 9.69 -15.80
C GLY A 170 19.42 8.77 -16.82
N VAL A 171 18.61 7.81 -16.36
CA VAL A 171 17.92 6.83 -17.21
C VAL A 171 16.41 6.96 -17.06
N GLU A 172 15.70 6.70 -18.15
CA GLU A 172 14.26 6.43 -18.10
C GLU A 172 14.07 4.94 -17.79
N ILE A 173 13.19 4.65 -16.84
CA ILE A 173 12.81 3.29 -16.49
C ILE A 173 11.40 3.09 -16.99
N GLU A 174 11.17 2.02 -17.74
CA GLU A 174 9.85 1.52 -18.05
C GLU A 174 9.53 0.33 -17.14
N PHE A 175 8.31 0.28 -16.63
CA PHE A 175 7.90 -0.79 -15.73
C PHE A 175 6.39 -1.03 -15.82
N GLY A 176 5.95 -2.18 -15.31
CA GLY A 176 4.54 -2.51 -15.30
C GLY A 176 4.27 -3.98 -15.11
N VAL A 177 3.08 -4.40 -15.50
CA VAL A 177 2.64 -5.79 -15.54
C VAL A 177 2.25 -6.12 -16.98
N GLU A 178 2.78 -7.23 -17.50
CA GLU A 178 2.48 -7.75 -18.84
C GLU A 178 2.21 -9.25 -18.73
N ASP A 179 1.06 -9.69 -19.25
CA ASP A 179 0.58 -11.08 -19.13
C ASP A 179 0.57 -11.58 -17.66
N GLY A 180 0.24 -10.69 -16.71
CA GLY A 180 0.24 -11.00 -15.28
C GLY A 180 1.63 -11.08 -14.61
N GLU A 181 2.71 -10.73 -15.31
CA GLU A 181 4.08 -10.75 -14.79
C GLU A 181 4.65 -9.33 -14.63
N PRO A 182 5.21 -8.97 -13.46
CA PRO A 182 5.90 -7.69 -13.28
C PRO A 182 7.18 -7.59 -14.12
N PHE A 183 7.38 -6.46 -14.80
CA PHE A 183 8.59 -6.14 -15.57
C PHE A 183 9.19 -4.78 -15.21
N PHE A 184 10.50 -4.64 -15.44
CA PHE A 184 11.29 -3.44 -15.21
C PHE A 184 12.43 -3.39 -16.24
N GLU A 185 12.55 -2.28 -16.98
CA GLU A 185 13.52 -2.11 -18.06
C GLU A 185 14.14 -0.70 -18.04
N GLU A 186 15.46 -0.60 -18.15
CA GLU A 186 16.17 0.67 -18.31
C GLU A 186 16.25 1.04 -19.80
N ARG A 187 15.89 2.29 -20.12
CA ARG A 187 16.00 2.87 -21.46
C ARG A 187 17.07 3.96 -21.45
N PHE A 188 18.02 3.85 -22.39
CA PHE A 188 19.19 4.73 -22.58
C PHE A 188 19.03 5.63 -23.81
#